data_AF-A0A9Q0PQX3-F1
#
_entry.id   AF-A0A9Q0PQX3-F1
#
_cell.length_a   1.000
_cell.length_b   1.000
_cell.length_c   1.000
_cell.angle_alpha   90.00
_cell.angle_beta   90.00
_cell.angle_gamma   90.00
#
_symmetry.space_group_name_H-M   'P 1'
#
loop_
_entity.id
_entity.type
_entity.pdbx_description
1 polymer ?
#
loop_
_entity_poly.entity_id
_entity_poly.type
_entity_poly.pdbx_seq_one_letter_code
_entity_poly.pdbx_strand_id
1 'polypeptide(L)'
;MAMLSTSLSGPKSANSYCAPEFSGLRRLCPNSNNVNGNSHSQSFLRFCSPRKPLKSVVAMAGTGTFFVGGNWKCNGTKESITKLVSDLNSAKLESDVDVVVAPPFVYIDQVKSSLNGRIEIAAQNSWVSKGGAFTGEISVEQLKDIGCKWVILGHSERRHVIGEDNQFIGKKAAYALGQGLGVIACIGELLEEREAGKTFDVCYQQLKAFADAVPSWDNIVIAYEPVWAIGTGVVATPVQAQEVHVAVRDWLKNNVSAEVASKTRIIYGGSVNGGNCAELAKQEDIDGFLVGGASLKGPEFATIVNSVTTKKVAAPSRNSDAKCRPTFAICLSSTQQGEGVTSPPKHKPGFKKKRLQSPMAALIEAFVATLVLCLLTRGLCDCSLDKINIGTVRSGREISGQAEWNVTVVNNCQCPQSQIQLSCTGFQTVENIDPSILSKQGDTCLLINGSSLVASASVNFSYAWDPPFLLLPQASVIHGC
;
A
#
# COMPACT_ATOMS: atom_id res chain seq x y z
N MET A 1 -38.25 -14.28 -27.91
CA MET A 1 -39.60 -14.87 -28.05
C MET A 1 -39.46 -16.34 -27.72
N ALA A 2 -40.12 -16.97 -26.75
CA ALA A 2 -41.41 -16.70 -26.13
C ALA A 2 -41.37 -16.91 -24.61
N MET A 3 -42.24 -16.17 -23.92
CA MET A 3 -42.60 -16.34 -22.51
C MET A 3 -43.53 -17.54 -22.34
N LEU A 4 -43.56 -18.13 -21.15
CA LEU A 4 -44.79 -18.68 -20.56
C LEU A 4 -44.71 -18.66 -19.03
N SER A 5 -45.47 -17.73 -18.46
CA SER A 5 -45.85 -17.60 -17.06
C SER A 5 -47.00 -18.55 -16.72
N THR A 6 -47.09 -19.03 -15.48
CA THR A 6 -48.38 -19.31 -14.83
C THR A 6 -48.25 -19.19 -13.30
N SER A 7 -48.96 -18.22 -12.76
CA SER A 7 -49.34 -18.05 -11.36
C SER A 7 -50.56 -18.90 -11.01
N LEU A 8 -50.78 -19.26 -9.74
CA LEU A 8 -52.09 -19.19 -9.04
C LEU A 8 -51.96 -19.45 -7.52
N SER A 9 -52.13 -18.36 -6.75
CA SER A 9 -52.95 -18.16 -5.53
C SER A 9 -53.14 -19.23 -4.44
N GLY A 10 -52.77 -18.86 -3.19
CA GLY A 10 -53.59 -18.69 -1.94
C GLY A 10 -54.39 -19.87 -1.35
N PRO A 11 -54.75 -19.88 -0.03
CA PRO A 11 -55.19 -18.71 0.75
C PRO A 11 -54.68 -18.59 2.23
N LYS A 12 -55.23 -17.57 2.89
CA LYS A 12 -54.94 -16.91 4.18
C LYS A 12 -55.33 -17.70 5.44
N SER A 13 -54.71 -17.39 6.60
CA SER A 13 -55.44 -17.13 7.86
C SER A 13 -54.63 -16.23 8.81
N ALA A 14 -55.33 -15.44 9.62
CA ALA A 14 -54.84 -14.40 10.52
C ALA A 14 -55.21 -14.70 11.98
N ASN A 15 -54.41 -14.18 12.94
CA ASN A 15 -54.73 -13.82 14.34
C ASN A 15 -53.41 -13.42 15.02
N SER A 16 -53.32 -12.63 16.09
CA SER A 16 -53.98 -11.43 16.61
C SER A 16 -53.14 -11.04 17.84
N TYR A 17 -52.87 -9.74 18.01
CA TYR A 17 -52.42 -8.99 19.20
C TYR A 17 -52.16 -9.71 20.53
N CYS A 18 -51.03 -9.38 21.16
CA CYS A 18 -50.96 -8.83 22.55
C CYS A 18 -49.55 -8.31 22.90
N ALA A 19 -49.49 -7.08 23.43
CA ALA A 19 -48.37 -6.52 24.19
C ALA A 19 -48.52 -6.87 25.69
N PRO A 20 -47.47 -6.66 26.50
CA PRO A 20 -47.66 -5.65 27.56
C PRO A 20 -46.43 -4.78 27.86
N GLU A 21 -46.72 -3.53 28.24
CA GLU A 21 -45.86 -2.65 29.05
C GLU A 21 -45.75 -3.18 30.49
N PHE A 22 -44.64 -2.91 31.19
CA PHE A 22 -44.70 -2.46 32.58
C PHE A 22 -43.39 -1.78 33.03
N SER A 23 -43.58 -0.64 33.69
CA SER A 23 -42.62 0.26 34.32
C SER A 23 -42.20 -0.17 35.73
N GLY A 24 -41.01 0.26 36.19
CA GLY A 24 -40.90 0.86 37.53
C GLY A 24 -39.82 0.35 38.51
N LEU A 25 -39.05 1.33 39.01
CA LEU A 25 -38.65 1.57 40.41
C LEU A 25 -37.28 1.13 40.97
N ARG A 26 -36.64 2.19 41.51
CA ARG A 26 -35.46 2.30 42.39
C ARG A 26 -35.52 1.39 43.63
N ARG A 27 -34.33 1.01 44.14
CA ARG A 27 -34.04 0.99 45.59
C ARG A 27 -32.60 1.44 45.89
N LEU A 28 -32.51 2.20 46.98
CA LEU A 28 -31.34 2.80 47.62
C LEU A 28 -31.03 2.08 48.94
N CYS A 29 -29.76 2.19 49.36
CA CYS A 29 -29.22 2.14 50.74
C CYS A 29 -29.09 0.75 51.43
N PRO A 30 -28.23 0.58 52.48
CA PRO A 30 -27.72 1.64 53.38
C PRO A 30 -26.23 1.59 53.81
N ASN A 31 -25.93 2.67 54.55
CA ASN A 31 -24.73 3.11 55.26
C ASN A 31 -24.40 2.24 56.50
N SER A 32 -23.13 2.21 56.94
CA SER A 32 -22.74 1.89 58.32
C SER A 32 -21.32 2.35 58.69
N ASN A 33 -21.26 3.41 59.50
CA ASN A 33 -20.44 3.65 60.71
C ASN A 33 -18.92 3.38 60.76
N ASN A 34 -18.15 4.48 60.71
CA ASN A 34 -17.38 5.08 61.82
C ASN A 34 -16.57 4.18 62.79
N VAL A 35 -15.22 4.27 62.77
CA VAL A 35 -14.33 4.20 63.96
C VAL A 35 -13.01 4.97 63.72
N ASN A 36 -12.64 5.81 64.70
CA ASN A 36 -11.38 6.55 64.87
C ASN A 36 -10.15 5.66 65.11
N GLY A 37 -8.96 6.09 64.69
CA GLY A 37 -7.70 5.47 65.14
C GLY A 37 -6.44 6.22 64.69
N ASN A 38 -5.88 7.00 65.62
CA ASN A 38 -4.60 7.72 65.55
C ASN A 38 -3.41 6.74 65.40
N SER A 39 -2.39 7.09 64.62
CA SER A 39 -0.96 7.13 65.05
C SER A 39 0.08 6.84 63.95
N HIS A 40 1.13 7.68 64.00
CA HIS A 40 2.54 7.47 63.65
C HIS A 40 2.99 7.11 62.22
N SER A 41 3.34 8.21 61.55
CA SER A 41 4.49 8.43 60.65
C SER A 41 5.66 7.42 60.75
N GLN A 42 5.97 6.77 59.63
CA GLN A 42 7.35 6.47 59.21
C GLN A 42 7.47 6.65 57.70
N SER A 43 8.18 7.71 57.30
CA SER A 43 8.45 8.09 55.92
C SER A 43 9.62 7.29 55.33
N PHE A 44 9.35 6.42 54.36
CA PHE A 44 10.35 5.90 53.44
C PHE A 44 10.25 6.67 52.11
N LEU A 45 11.18 7.59 51.87
CA LEU A 45 11.34 8.27 50.58
C LEU A 45 11.97 7.31 49.56
N ARG A 46 11.19 6.85 48.58
CA ARG A 46 11.71 6.24 47.35
C ARG A 46 11.70 7.31 46.24
N PHE A 47 12.90 7.62 45.72
CA PHE A 47 13.08 8.45 44.53
C PHE A 47 12.45 7.79 43.30
N CYS A 48 11.62 8.54 42.57
CA CYS A 48 10.99 8.10 41.32
C CYS A 48 11.78 8.69 40.13
N SER A 49 12.27 7.84 39.24
CA SER A 49 12.94 8.23 37.99
C SER A 49 11.97 8.94 37.01
N PRO A 50 12.49 9.80 36.10
CA PRO A 50 11.66 10.56 35.16
C PRO A 50 10.99 9.64 34.13
N ARG A 51 9.68 9.81 33.95
CA ARG A 51 8.87 9.08 32.95
C ARG A 51 9.27 9.53 31.55
N LYS A 52 9.60 8.55 30.70
CA LYS A 52 9.75 8.70 29.24
C LYS A 52 8.39 9.08 28.61
N PRO A 53 8.38 9.82 27.48
CA PRO A 53 7.14 10.18 26.79
C PRO A 53 6.40 8.92 26.31
N LEU A 54 5.08 8.91 26.49
CA LEU A 54 4.18 7.85 26.04
C LEU A 54 4.23 7.77 24.51
N LYS A 55 4.69 6.63 23.98
CA LYS A 55 4.56 6.29 22.56
C LYS A 55 3.09 5.98 22.28
N SER A 56 2.50 6.63 21.28
CA SER A 56 1.19 6.27 20.77
C SER A 56 1.23 4.83 20.23
N VAL A 57 0.21 4.07 20.61
CA VAL A 57 0.03 2.68 20.23
C VAL A 57 -0.99 2.68 19.11
N VAL A 58 -0.62 2.22 17.91
CA VAL A 58 -1.58 2.06 16.80
C VAL A 58 -2.24 0.71 16.98
N ALA A 59 -3.52 0.71 17.34
CA ALA A 59 -4.31 -0.51 17.45
C ALA A 59 -4.90 -0.85 16.08
N MET A 60 -4.78 -2.11 15.69
CA MET A 60 -5.38 -2.59 14.44
C MET A 60 -6.90 -2.48 14.47
N ALA A 61 -7.48 -1.93 13.40
CA ALA A 61 -8.94 -1.87 13.23
C ALA A 61 -9.51 -3.25 12.85
N GLY A 62 -8.80 -4.00 11.99
CA GLY A 62 -9.12 -5.38 11.64
C GLY A 62 -8.42 -6.41 12.53
N THR A 63 -9.00 -7.62 12.65
CA THR A 63 -8.41 -8.75 13.39
C THR A 63 -7.73 -9.78 12.49
N GLY A 64 -7.73 -9.55 11.17
CA GLY A 64 -7.15 -10.47 10.18
C GLY A 64 -5.62 -10.52 10.24
N THR A 65 -5.04 -11.68 9.92
CA THR A 65 -3.60 -11.83 9.72
C THR A 65 -3.10 -10.90 8.62
N PHE A 66 -1.91 -10.33 8.77
CA PHE A 66 -1.31 -9.48 7.75
C PHE A 66 -1.12 -10.26 6.44
N PHE A 67 -1.44 -9.68 5.29
CA PHE A 67 -1.43 -10.38 4.01
C PHE A 67 -0.58 -9.66 2.96
N VAL A 68 0.41 -10.33 2.39
CA VAL A 68 1.28 -9.75 1.36
C VAL A 68 1.24 -10.63 0.10
N GLY A 69 0.59 -10.10 -0.93
CA GLY A 69 0.56 -10.66 -2.27
C GLY A 69 1.61 -10.03 -3.18
N GLY A 70 2.32 -10.83 -3.97
CA GLY A 70 3.21 -10.36 -5.03
C GLY A 70 2.61 -10.64 -6.41
N ASN A 71 2.12 -9.62 -7.09
CA ASN A 71 1.61 -9.74 -8.46
C ASN A 71 2.73 -9.53 -9.48
N TRP A 72 3.18 -10.62 -10.11
CA TRP A 72 4.28 -10.56 -11.08
C TRP A 72 3.84 -9.99 -12.43
N LYS A 73 2.53 -9.87 -12.66
CA LYS A 73 1.92 -9.39 -13.91
C LYS A 73 2.46 -10.17 -15.12
N CYS A 74 2.50 -9.55 -16.29
CA CYS A 74 3.07 -10.14 -17.50
C CYS A 74 4.62 -10.02 -17.52
N ASN A 75 5.30 -10.54 -16.49
CA ASN A 75 6.76 -10.52 -16.41
C ASN A 75 7.34 -11.89 -16.09
N GLY A 76 8.59 -12.08 -16.51
CA GLY A 76 9.40 -13.23 -16.17
C GLY A 76 9.63 -14.18 -17.35
N THR A 77 10.70 -14.95 -17.19
CA THR A 77 11.14 -16.05 -18.03
C THR A 77 11.47 -17.22 -17.11
N LYS A 78 11.64 -18.44 -17.65
CA LYS A 78 12.03 -19.59 -16.81
C LYS A 78 13.26 -19.29 -15.95
N GLU A 79 14.28 -18.66 -16.52
CA GLU A 79 15.53 -18.33 -15.82
C GLU A 79 15.33 -17.27 -14.73
N SER A 80 14.70 -16.13 -15.06
CA SER A 80 14.47 -15.06 -14.09
C SER A 80 13.55 -15.50 -12.95
N ILE A 81 12.55 -16.35 -13.23
CA ILE A 81 11.66 -16.93 -12.23
C ILE A 81 12.39 -17.95 -11.35
N THR A 82 13.25 -18.81 -11.91
CA THR A 82 14.08 -19.71 -11.09
C THR A 82 14.93 -18.92 -10.10
N LYS A 83 15.55 -17.81 -10.56
CA LYS A 83 16.31 -16.92 -9.67
C LYS A 83 15.40 -16.31 -8.59
N LEU A 84 14.24 -15.77 -8.98
CA LEU A 84 13.30 -15.16 -8.04
C LEU A 84 12.83 -16.17 -6.98
N VAL A 85 12.46 -17.38 -7.38
CA VAL A 85 12.07 -18.45 -6.45
C VAL A 85 13.22 -18.85 -5.53
N SER A 86 14.45 -18.92 -6.03
CA SER A 86 15.63 -19.17 -5.18
C SER A 86 15.82 -18.09 -4.12
N ASP A 87 15.69 -16.82 -4.51
CA ASP A 87 15.78 -15.68 -3.58
C ASP A 87 14.67 -15.73 -2.52
N LEU A 88 13.42 -16.04 -2.93
CA LEU A 88 12.27 -16.18 -2.03
C LEU A 88 12.42 -17.36 -1.06
N ASN A 89 12.92 -18.50 -1.53
CA ASN A 89 13.16 -19.68 -0.68
C ASN A 89 14.26 -19.44 0.35
N SER A 90 15.24 -18.60 0.02
CA SER A 90 16.36 -18.24 0.91
C SER A 90 15.98 -17.17 1.94
N ALA A 91 14.87 -16.46 1.72
CA ALA A 91 14.42 -15.40 2.60
C ALA A 91 13.84 -15.93 3.91
N LYS A 92 14.15 -15.24 5.01
CA LYS A 92 13.48 -15.44 6.29
C LYS A 92 12.26 -14.53 6.36
N LEU A 93 11.09 -15.14 6.42
CA LEU A 93 9.80 -14.44 6.47
C LEU A 93 9.19 -14.55 7.86
N GLU A 94 8.70 -13.43 8.39
CA GLU A 94 7.93 -13.41 9.65
C GLU A 94 6.75 -14.40 9.58
N SER A 95 6.45 -15.08 10.69
CA SER A 95 5.50 -16.20 10.71
C SER A 95 4.04 -15.79 10.66
N ASP A 96 3.71 -14.57 11.09
CA ASP A 96 2.35 -14.05 11.24
C ASP A 96 1.88 -13.24 10.02
N VAL A 97 2.30 -13.68 8.84
CA VAL A 97 1.95 -13.07 7.56
C VAL A 97 1.50 -14.15 6.58
N ASP A 98 0.33 -13.98 5.98
CA ASP A 98 -0.04 -14.76 4.81
C ASP A 98 0.71 -14.21 3.60
N VAL A 99 1.51 -15.05 2.94
CA VAL A 99 2.36 -14.63 1.81
C VAL A 99 1.91 -15.38 0.58
N VAL A 100 1.63 -14.62 -0.48
CA VAL A 100 1.11 -15.16 -1.75
C VAL A 100 1.90 -14.58 -2.91
N VAL A 101 2.19 -15.36 -3.95
CA VAL A 101 2.75 -14.86 -5.22
C VAL A 101 1.87 -15.28 -6.40
N ALA A 102 1.74 -14.40 -7.40
CA ALA A 102 0.92 -14.60 -8.58
C ALA A 102 1.78 -14.59 -9.86
N PRO A 103 2.38 -15.73 -10.25
CA PRO A 103 3.12 -15.85 -11.51
C PRO A 103 2.20 -15.82 -12.75
N PRO A 104 2.74 -15.51 -13.95
CA PRO A 104 2.03 -15.77 -15.21
C PRO A 104 1.63 -17.24 -15.32
N PHE A 105 0.49 -17.53 -15.98
CA PHE A 105 -0.09 -18.87 -16.07
C PHE A 105 0.92 -19.95 -16.49
N VAL A 106 1.73 -19.67 -17.51
CA VAL A 106 2.71 -20.60 -18.08
C VAL A 106 3.86 -20.96 -17.13
N TYR A 107 3.99 -20.28 -16.00
CA TYR A 107 5.03 -20.50 -14.99
C TYR A 107 4.47 -20.97 -13.64
N ILE A 108 3.15 -21.12 -13.48
CA ILE A 108 2.56 -21.59 -12.22
C ILE A 108 3.16 -22.95 -11.82
N ASP A 109 3.29 -23.89 -12.75
CA ASP A 109 3.82 -25.24 -12.48
C ASP A 109 5.28 -25.22 -12.01
N GLN A 110 6.11 -24.42 -12.70
CA GLN A 110 7.50 -24.23 -12.34
C GLN A 110 7.65 -23.65 -10.92
N VAL A 111 6.84 -22.64 -10.60
CA VAL A 111 6.83 -22.01 -9.27
C VAL A 111 6.31 -23.01 -8.23
N LYS A 112 5.21 -23.71 -8.50
CA LYS A 112 4.65 -24.70 -7.57
C LYS A 112 5.62 -25.81 -7.22
N SER A 113 6.38 -26.28 -8.21
CA SER A 113 7.36 -27.35 -8.04
C SER A 113 8.61 -26.93 -7.25
N SER A 114 8.92 -25.64 -7.22
CA SER A 114 10.22 -25.13 -6.72
C SER A 114 10.09 -24.24 -5.47
N LEU A 115 8.95 -23.60 -5.26
CA LEU A 115 8.70 -22.68 -4.16
C LEU A 115 8.40 -23.48 -2.88
N ASN A 116 8.95 -23.03 -1.75
CA ASN A 116 8.71 -23.66 -0.47
C ASN A 116 7.22 -23.56 -0.06
N GLY A 117 6.78 -24.46 0.83
CA GLY A 117 5.38 -24.49 1.30
C GLY A 117 4.96 -23.29 2.17
N ARG A 118 5.86 -22.34 2.45
CA ARG A 118 5.58 -21.14 3.26
C ARG A 118 4.84 -20.06 2.47
N ILE A 119 4.99 -20.05 1.15
CA ILE A 119 4.38 -19.07 0.25
C ILE A 119 3.30 -19.77 -0.58
N GLU A 120 2.09 -19.24 -0.56
CA GLU A 120 0.99 -19.76 -1.37
C GLU A 120 1.02 -19.17 -2.79
N ILE A 121 0.33 -19.83 -3.72
CA ILE A 121 0.31 -19.41 -5.12
C ILE A 121 -1.10 -18.94 -5.48
N ALA A 122 -1.15 -17.76 -6.10
CA ALA A 122 -2.32 -17.21 -6.75
C ALA A 122 -2.20 -17.32 -8.27
N ALA A 123 -3.34 -17.40 -8.94
CA ALA A 123 -3.43 -17.05 -10.35
C ALA A 123 -3.69 -15.55 -10.53
N GLN A 124 -3.30 -14.99 -11.68
CA GLN A 124 -3.52 -13.57 -11.99
C GLN A 124 -4.93 -13.25 -12.51
N ASN A 125 -5.69 -14.27 -12.94
CA ASN A 125 -7.08 -14.18 -13.37
C ASN A 125 -7.69 -15.60 -13.43
N SER A 126 -9.01 -15.72 -13.55
CA SER A 126 -9.69 -16.97 -13.91
C SER A 126 -10.94 -16.71 -14.75
N TRP A 127 -11.41 -17.75 -15.43
CA TRP A 127 -12.68 -17.73 -16.15
C TRP A 127 -13.89 -17.66 -15.21
N VAL A 128 -15.02 -17.20 -15.75
CA VAL A 128 -16.28 -16.94 -15.01
C VAL A 128 -17.08 -18.20 -14.68
N SER A 129 -16.78 -19.32 -15.33
CA SER A 129 -17.55 -20.56 -15.20
C SER A 129 -16.66 -21.80 -15.32
N LYS A 130 -17.30 -22.97 -15.28
CA LYS A 130 -16.69 -24.24 -15.65
C LYS A 130 -16.03 -24.14 -17.03
N GLY A 131 -14.91 -24.86 -17.19
CA GLY A 131 -14.20 -24.96 -18.47
C GLY A 131 -15.08 -25.44 -19.63
N GLY A 132 -14.65 -25.14 -20.86
CA GLY A 132 -15.41 -25.38 -22.08
C GLY A 132 -14.78 -24.70 -23.29
N ALA A 133 -15.61 -24.27 -24.25
CA ALA A 133 -15.16 -23.63 -25.49
C ALA A 133 -14.78 -22.14 -25.28
N PHE A 134 -13.72 -21.91 -24.50
CA PHE A 134 -13.22 -20.57 -24.15
C PHE A 134 -11.71 -20.48 -24.43
N THR A 135 -11.35 -20.47 -25.72
CA THR A 135 -9.95 -20.45 -26.16
C THR A 135 -9.17 -19.30 -25.52
N GLY A 136 -8.06 -19.62 -24.83
CA GLY A 136 -7.19 -18.65 -24.18
C GLY A 136 -7.49 -18.41 -22.69
N GLU A 137 -8.64 -18.85 -22.20
CA GLU A 137 -9.02 -18.68 -20.80
C GLU A 137 -8.58 -19.86 -19.92
N ILE A 138 -8.38 -19.58 -18.63
CA ILE A 138 -7.99 -20.58 -17.61
C ILE A 138 -9.10 -20.69 -16.57
N SER A 139 -9.64 -21.90 -16.40
CA SER A 139 -10.70 -22.21 -15.45
C SER A 139 -10.19 -22.37 -14.03
N VAL A 140 -11.09 -22.18 -13.05
CA VAL A 140 -10.76 -22.37 -11.62
C VAL A 140 -10.35 -23.80 -11.32
N GLU A 141 -10.95 -24.77 -12.00
CA GLU A 141 -10.61 -26.18 -11.88
C GLU A 141 -9.15 -26.46 -12.27
N GLN A 142 -8.67 -25.87 -13.38
CA GLN A 142 -7.27 -25.97 -13.78
C GLN A 142 -6.31 -25.32 -12.77
N LEU A 143 -6.71 -24.18 -12.18
CA LEU A 143 -5.92 -23.51 -11.15
C LEU A 143 -5.82 -24.33 -9.87
N LYS A 144 -6.90 -25.02 -9.47
CA LYS A 144 -6.86 -25.92 -8.32
C LYS A 144 -6.02 -27.16 -8.59
N ASP A 145 -6.13 -27.73 -9.80
CA ASP A 145 -5.39 -28.91 -10.22
C ASP A 145 -3.87 -28.69 -10.10
N ILE A 146 -3.40 -27.53 -10.56
CA ILE A 146 -1.98 -27.13 -10.46
C ILE A 146 -1.58 -26.64 -9.04
N GLY A 147 -2.53 -26.57 -8.10
CA GLY A 147 -2.26 -26.29 -6.69
C GLY A 147 -2.25 -24.81 -6.29
N CYS A 148 -2.88 -23.92 -7.07
CA CYS A 148 -3.19 -22.56 -6.64
C CYS A 148 -4.23 -22.59 -5.51
N LYS A 149 -4.07 -21.66 -4.56
CA LYS A 149 -5.03 -21.45 -3.46
C LYS A 149 -5.80 -20.14 -3.60
N TRP A 150 -5.28 -19.22 -4.40
CA TRP A 150 -5.82 -17.88 -4.58
C TRP A 150 -5.99 -17.52 -6.06
N VAL A 151 -6.81 -16.51 -6.33
CA VAL A 151 -6.86 -15.83 -7.63
C VAL A 151 -7.07 -14.33 -7.44
N ILE A 152 -6.33 -13.52 -8.20
CA ILE A 152 -6.54 -12.08 -8.30
C ILE A 152 -7.66 -11.82 -9.30
N LEU A 153 -8.69 -11.06 -8.91
CA LEU A 153 -9.83 -10.74 -9.76
C LEU A 153 -10.17 -9.25 -9.70
N GLY A 154 -10.50 -8.70 -10.87
CA GLY A 154 -10.82 -7.29 -11.00
C GLY A 154 -9.62 -6.35 -10.82
N HIS A 155 -8.40 -6.85 -11.03
CA HIS A 155 -7.20 -6.00 -11.07
C HIS A 155 -7.42 -4.84 -12.05
N SER A 156 -6.96 -3.64 -11.70
CA SER A 156 -7.11 -2.40 -12.48
C SER A 156 -6.76 -2.58 -13.96
N GLU A 157 -5.67 -3.27 -14.30
CA GLU A 157 -5.31 -3.58 -15.70
C GLU A 157 -6.40 -4.38 -16.43
N ARG A 158 -7.09 -5.31 -15.75
CA ARG A 158 -8.20 -6.05 -16.36
C ARG A 158 -9.46 -5.19 -16.53
N ARG A 159 -9.73 -4.28 -15.60
CA ARG A 159 -10.85 -3.34 -15.70
C ARG A 159 -10.65 -2.33 -16.83
N HIS A 160 -9.48 -1.69 -16.87
CA HIS A 160 -9.27 -0.49 -17.68
C HIS A 160 -8.52 -0.75 -18.99
N VAL A 161 -7.69 -1.79 -19.07
CA VAL A 161 -7.01 -2.16 -20.33
C VAL A 161 -7.79 -3.23 -21.08
N ILE A 162 -8.29 -4.26 -20.38
CA ILE A 162 -9.05 -5.35 -21.01
C ILE A 162 -10.56 -5.02 -21.11
N GLY A 163 -11.10 -4.21 -20.20
CA GLY A 163 -12.51 -3.80 -20.22
C GLY A 163 -13.45 -4.74 -19.45
N GLU A 164 -12.96 -5.46 -18.43
CA GLU A 164 -13.82 -6.31 -17.60
C GLU A 164 -14.73 -5.46 -16.69
N ASP A 165 -16.04 -5.64 -16.83
CA ASP A 165 -17.03 -4.91 -16.04
C ASP A 165 -17.25 -5.50 -14.62
N ASN A 166 -17.90 -4.70 -13.77
CA ASN A 166 -18.14 -5.01 -12.36
C ASN A 166 -18.93 -6.32 -12.18
N GLN A 167 -20.00 -6.54 -12.94
CA GLN A 167 -20.86 -7.70 -12.80
C GLN A 167 -20.16 -8.98 -13.28
N PHE A 168 -19.37 -8.90 -14.33
CA PHE A 168 -18.56 -10.00 -14.83
C PHE A 168 -17.50 -10.42 -13.80
N ILE A 169 -16.81 -9.45 -13.20
CA ILE A 169 -15.83 -9.69 -12.14
C ILE A 169 -16.49 -10.29 -10.90
N GLY A 170 -17.65 -9.78 -10.48
CA GLY A 170 -18.42 -10.34 -9.36
C GLY A 170 -18.78 -11.81 -9.59
N LYS A 171 -19.22 -12.18 -10.80
CA LYS A 171 -19.51 -13.57 -11.17
C LYS A 171 -18.25 -14.46 -11.14
N LYS A 172 -17.10 -13.96 -11.60
CA LYS A 172 -15.83 -14.70 -11.49
C LYS A 172 -15.48 -15.01 -10.05
N ALA A 173 -15.62 -14.01 -9.16
CA ALA A 173 -15.33 -14.19 -7.74
C ALA A 173 -16.28 -15.19 -7.09
N ALA A 174 -17.58 -15.10 -7.38
CA ALA A 174 -18.57 -16.06 -6.90
C ALA A 174 -18.24 -17.49 -7.36
N TYR A 175 -17.85 -17.67 -8.63
CA TYR A 175 -17.46 -18.98 -9.15
C TYR A 175 -16.18 -19.50 -8.47
N ALA A 176 -15.14 -18.67 -8.36
CA ALA A 176 -13.88 -19.04 -7.73
C ALA A 176 -14.06 -19.47 -6.27
N LEU A 177 -14.82 -18.71 -5.48
CA LEU A 177 -15.16 -19.03 -4.09
C LEU A 177 -16.00 -20.31 -4.01
N GLY A 178 -16.99 -20.46 -4.89
CA GLY A 178 -17.83 -21.66 -4.96
C GLY A 178 -17.05 -22.93 -5.30
N GLN A 179 -15.92 -22.81 -5.99
CA GLN A 179 -14.99 -23.89 -6.25
C GLN A 179 -13.89 -24.02 -5.18
N GLY A 180 -13.83 -23.14 -4.18
CA GLY A 180 -12.93 -23.24 -3.04
C GLY A 180 -11.56 -22.58 -3.21
N LEU A 181 -11.39 -21.67 -4.17
CA LEU A 181 -10.25 -20.75 -4.17
C LEU A 181 -10.55 -19.53 -3.30
N GLY A 182 -9.52 -18.99 -2.64
CA GLY A 182 -9.55 -17.64 -2.11
C GLY A 182 -9.49 -16.60 -3.22
N VAL A 183 -10.09 -15.43 -3.00
CA VAL A 183 -10.13 -14.34 -3.97
C VAL A 183 -9.45 -13.10 -3.41
N ILE A 184 -8.50 -12.56 -4.15
CA ILE A 184 -7.97 -11.20 -3.97
C ILE A 184 -8.79 -10.29 -4.89
N ALA A 185 -9.81 -9.65 -4.32
CA ALA A 185 -10.78 -8.81 -5.01
C ALA A 185 -10.27 -7.37 -5.11
N CYS A 186 -9.84 -6.95 -6.30
CA CYS A 186 -9.31 -5.61 -6.52
C CYS A 186 -10.42 -4.59 -6.81
N ILE A 187 -10.29 -3.42 -6.20
CA ILE A 187 -11.12 -2.22 -6.40
C ILE A 187 -10.22 -0.99 -6.49
N GLY A 188 -10.70 0.09 -7.09
CA GLY A 188 -9.92 1.30 -7.27
C GLY A 188 -10.54 2.29 -8.23
N GLU A 189 -10.20 3.56 -8.07
CA GLU A 189 -10.62 4.66 -8.93
C GLU A 189 -9.48 5.15 -9.85
N LEU A 190 -9.87 5.66 -11.02
CA LEU A 190 -8.99 6.40 -11.93
C LEU A 190 -8.69 7.81 -11.42
N LEU A 191 -7.68 8.47 -12.02
CA LEU A 191 -7.30 9.82 -11.62
C LEU A 191 -8.45 10.81 -11.82
N GLU A 192 -9.11 10.74 -12.97
CA GLU A 192 -10.21 11.63 -13.34
C GLU A 192 -11.42 11.46 -12.41
N GLU A 193 -11.64 10.22 -11.94
CA GLU A 193 -12.70 9.91 -10.98
C GLU A 193 -12.36 10.49 -9.60
N ARG A 194 -11.10 10.39 -9.17
CA ARG A 194 -10.63 11.00 -7.92
C ARG A 194 -10.74 12.53 -7.96
N GLU A 195 -10.27 13.16 -9.02
CA GLU A 195 -10.32 14.61 -9.21
C GLU A 195 -11.76 15.13 -9.29
N ALA A 196 -12.69 14.30 -9.79
CA ALA A 196 -14.12 14.57 -9.76
C ALA A 196 -14.81 14.29 -8.41
N GLY A 197 -14.06 13.88 -7.37
CA GLY A 197 -14.59 13.57 -6.04
C GLY A 197 -15.38 12.26 -5.96
N LYS A 198 -15.16 11.33 -6.91
CA LYS A 198 -15.93 10.07 -7.06
C LYS A 198 -15.23 8.82 -6.53
N THR A 199 -14.11 8.95 -5.82
CA THR A 199 -13.33 7.82 -5.27
C THR A 199 -14.24 6.79 -4.57
N PHE A 200 -15.08 7.25 -3.64
CA PHE A 200 -15.95 6.36 -2.87
C PHE A 200 -17.09 5.80 -3.72
N ASP A 201 -17.70 6.59 -4.60
CA ASP A 201 -18.77 6.12 -5.48
C ASP A 201 -18.29 4.94 -6.35
N VAL A 202 -17.11 5.07 -6.93
CA VAL A 202 -16.49 4.03 -7.77
C VAL A 202 -16.17 2.78 -6.94
N CYS A 203 -15.46 2.96 -5.81
CA CYS A 203 -15.08 1.84 -4.95
C CYS A 203 -16.30 1.10 -4.40
N TYR A 204 -17.35 1.82 -3.98
CA TYR A 204 -18.58 1.23 -3.45
C TYR A 204 -19.39 0.49 -4.52
N GLN A 205 -19.43 1.01 -5.76
CA GLN A 205 -20.07 0.28 -6.87
C GLN A 205 -19.34 -1.03 -7.18
N GLN A 206 -18.01 -1.01 -7.17
CA GLN A 206 -17.20 -2.21 -7.39
C GLN A 206 -17.37 -3.23 -6.23
N LEU A 207 -17.35 -2.77 -4.98
CA LEU A 207 -17.62 -3.61 -3.80
C LEU A 207 -19.03 -4.20 -3.81
N LYS A 208 -20.03 -3.40 -4.17
CA LYS A 208 -21.41 -3.86 -4.30
C LYS A 208 -21.52 -5.02 -5.29
N ALA A 209 -20.84 -4.95 -6.43
CA ALA A 209 -20.87 -6.02 -7.41
C ALA A 209 -20.27 -7.34 -6.89
N PHE A 210 -19.26 -7.28 -6.02
CA PHE A 210 -18.79 -8.47 -5.29
C PHE A 210 -19.85 -8.93 -4.27
N ALA A 211 -20.36 -8.02 -3.43
CA ALA A 211 -21.33 -8.35 -2.37
C ALA A 211 -22.61 -8.99 -2.90
N ASP A 212 -23.10 -8.52 -4.06
CA ASP A 212 -24.32 -9.03 -4.69
C ASP A 212 -24.13 -10.44 -5.29
N ALA A 213 -22.89 -10.88 -5.52
CA ALA A 213 -22.58 -12.13 -6.23
C ALA A 213 -21.96 -13.22 -5.32
N VAL A 214 -21.09 -12.84 -4.39
CA VAL A 214 -20.27 -13.80 -3.63
C VAL A 214 -21.10 -14.52 -2.54
N PRO A 215 -20.85 -15.83 -2.33
CA PRO A 215 -21.61 -16.61 -1.34
C PRO A 215 -21.18 -16.35 0.11
N SER A 216 -19.93 -15.92 0.31
CA SER A 216 -19.35 -15.58 1.62
C SER A 216 -18.12 -14.68 1.43
N TRP A 217 -17.74 -13.97 2.49
CA TRP A 217 -16.55 -13.11 2.57
C TRP A 217 -15.35 -13.78 3.27
N ASP A 218 -15.50 -15.01 3.79
CA ASP A 218 -14.47 -15.67 4.61
C ASP A 218 -13.13 -15.84 3.90
N ASN A 219 -13.16 -16.10 2.58
CA ASN A 219 -11.98 -16.31 1.75
C ASN A 219 -11.75 -15.15 0.76
N ILE A 220 -12.16 -13.94 1.12
CA ILE A 220 -11.91 -12.72 0.34
C ILE A 220 -10.86 -11.85 1.04
N VAL A 221 -9.92 -11.35 0.24
CA VAL A 221 -9.05 -10.23 0.58
C VAL A 221 -9.37 -9.10 -0.39
N ILE A 222 -9.61 -7.90 0.12
CA ILE A 222 -9.87 -6.73 -0.73
C ILE A 222 -8.53 -6.04 -0.99
N ALA A 223 -8.20 -5.78 -2.26
CA ALA A 223 -7.05 -4.97 -2.63
C ALA A 223 -7.51 -3.60 -3.14
N TYR A 224 -7.21 -2.53 -2.41
CA TYR A 224 -7.46 -1.17 -2.89
C TYR A 224 -6.30 -0.67 -3.75
N GLU A 225 -6.59 -0.38 -5.01
CA GLU A 225 -5.66 0.03 -6.05
C GLU A 225 -5.96 1.48 -6.46
N PRO A 226 -5.29 2.51 -5.88
CA PRO A 226 -5.37 3.86 -6.43
C PRO A 226 -4.75 3.86 -7.83
N VAL A 227 -5.56 3.71 -8.89
CA VAL A 227 -5.06 3.44 -10.25
C VAL A 227 -4.15 4.57 -10.73
N TRP A 228 -4.46 5.79 -10.32
CA TRP A 228 -3.68 6.99 -10.54
C TRP A 228 -2.27 6.98 -9.92
N ALA A 229 -1.99 6.08 -8.97
CA ALA A 229 -0.69 5.90 -8.31
C ALA A 229 0.01 4.58 -8.69
N ILE A 230 -0.47 3.88 -9.72
CA ILE A 230 0.13 2.62 -10.20
C ILE A 230 0.96 2.91 -11.45
N GLY A 231 2.29 2.80 -11.34
CA GLY A 231 3.20 2.93 -12.48
C GLY A 231 3.34 4.36 -13.05
N THR A 232 2.70 5.35 -12.43
CA THR A 232 2.71 6.76 -12.85
C THR A 232 3.82 7.59 -12.20
N GLY A 233 4.52 7.04 -11.19
CA GLY A 233 5.48 7.78 -10.36
C GLY A 233 4.81 8.68 -9.31
N VAL A 234 3.50 8.90 -9.39
CA VAL A 234 2.71 9.51 -8.33
C VAL A 234 2.50 8.49 -7.22
N VAL A 235 2.82 8.84 -5.99
CA VAL A 235 2.70 7.95 -4.83
C VAL A 235 1.57 8.47 -3.94
N ALA A 236 0.53 7.67 -3.75
CA ALA A 236 -0.48 7.98 -2.74
C ALA A 236 0.18 7.99 -1.36
N THR A 237 -0.09 9.04 -0.58
CA THR A 237 0.41 9.13 0.78
C THR A 237 -0.23 8.05 1.67
N PRO A 238 0.43 7.61 2.75
CA PRO A 238 -0.16 6.65 3.69
C PRO A 238 -1.52 7.11 4.26
N VAL A 239 -1.70 8.42 4.43
CA VAL A 239 -2.96 9.01 4.91
C VAL A 239 -4.08 8.85 3.86
N GLN A 240 -3.80 9.09 2.58
CA GLN A 240 -4.78 8.88 1.51
C GLN A 240 -5.15 7.40 1.36
N ALA A 241 -4.19 6.49 1.53
CA ALA A 241 -4.46 5.06 1.55
C ALA A 241 -5.35 4.67 2.75
N GLN A 242 -5.03 5.17 3.95
CA GLN A 242 -5.81 4.92 5.16
C GLN A 242 -7.25 5.44 5.03
N GLU A 243 -7.45 6.64 4.47
CA GLU A 243 -8.77 7.24 4.24
C GLU A 243 -9.70 6.28 3.48
N VAL A 244 -9.22 5.70 2.38
CA VAL A 244 -10.04 4.78 1.58
C VAL A 244 -10.23 3.45 2.28
N HIS A 245 -9.21 2.92 2.96
CA HIS A 245 -9.34 1.66 3.70
C HIS A 245 -10.38 1.72 4.82
N VAL A 246 -10.42 2.82 5.58
CA VAL A 246 -11.46 3.06 6.60
C VAL A 246 -12.85 3.08 5.96
N ALA A 247 -13.00 3.83 4.87
CA ALA A 247 -14.26 3.94 4.15
C ALA A 247 -14.74 2.59 3.60
N VAL A 248 -13.83 1.76 3.07
CA VAL A 248 -14.12 0.38 2.62
C VAL A 248 -14.56 -0.49 3.79
N ARG A 249 -13.89 -0.39 4.96
CA ARG A 249 -14.26 -1.16 6.15
C ARG A 249 -15.63 -0.75 6.68
N ASP A 250 -15.92 0.55 6.72
CA ASP A 250 -17.23 1.07 7.09
C ASP A 250 -18.33 0.63 6.11
N TRP A 251 -18.01 0.59 4.82
CA TRP A 251 -18.91 0.05 3.81
C TRP A 251 -19.24 -1.43 4.09
N LEU A 252 -18.24 -2.27 4.37
CA LEU A 252 -18.47 -3.68 4.74
C LEU A 252 -19.32 -3.81 6.00
N LYS A 253 -19.07 -2.97 7.00
CA LYS A 253 -19.81 -2.99 8.27
C LYS A 253 -21.28 -2.71 8.06
N ASN A 254 -21.60 -1.75 7.21
CA ASN A 254 -22.96 -1.27 6.97
C ASN A 254 -23.72 -2.10 5.92
N ASN A 255 -23.03 -2.70 4.96
CA ASN A 255 -23.65 -3.40 3.83
C ASN A 255 -23.53 -4.93 3.90
N VAL A 256 -22.65 -5.46 4.76
CA VAL A 256 -22.47 -6.91 4.94
C VAL A 256 -22.69 -7.29 6.40
N SER A 257 -21.73 -6.97 7.28
CA SER A 257 -21.87 -7.09 8.74
C SER A 257 -20.63 -6.54 9.45
N ALA A 258 -20.77 -6.22 10.74
CA ALA A 258 -19.63 -5.84 11.57
C ALA A 258 -18.58 -6.97 11.71
N GLU A 259 -19.02 -8.23 11.72
CA GLU A 259 -18.11 -9.37 11.78
C GLU A 259 -17.24 -9.46 10.53
N VAL A 260 -17.86 -9.41 9.34
CA VAL A 260 -17.14 -9.40 8.06
C VAL A 260 -16.17 -8.22 8.00
N ALA A 261 -16.63 -7.01 8.32
CA ALA A 261 -15.78 -5.83 8.31
C ALA A 261 -14.52 -5.97 9.19
N SER A 262 -14.64 -6.61 10.35
CA SER A 262 -13.51 -6.82 11.26
C SER A 262 -12.53 -7.91 10.78
N LYS A 263 -13.03 -8.95 10.11
CA LYS A 263 -12.23 -10.11 9.68
C LYS A 263 -11.62 -9.95 8.30
N THR A 264 -12.30 -9.25 7.39
CA THR A 264 -11.82 -9.04 6.03
C THR A 264 -10.54 -8.21 6.05
N ARG A 265 -9.52 -8.74 5.38
CA ARG A 265 -8.23 -8.06 5.18
C ARG A 265 -8.38 -7.09 4.01
N ILE A 266 -8.06 -5.83 4.24
CA ILE A 266 -8.04 -4.78 3.21
C ILE A 266 -6.57 -4.39 2.98
N ILE A 267 -6.02 -4.83 1.85
CA ILE A 267 -4.62 -4.64 1.49
C ILE A 267 -4.47 -3.47 0.51
N TYR A 268 -3.34 -2.77 0.60
CA TYR A 268 -3.02 -1.65 -0.27
C TYR A 268 -2.28 -2.14 -1.52
N GLY A 269 -2.82 -1.82 -2.70
CA GLY A 269 -2.34 -2.26 -4.02
C GLY A 269 -1.72 -1.16 -4.87
N GLY A 270 -1.42 0.02 -4.30
CA GLY A 270 -0.68 1.08 -4.99
C GLY A 270 0.83 0.80 -5.07
N SER A 271 1.63 1.83 -5.34
CA SER A 271 3.10 1.70 -5.40
C SER A 271 3.72 1.37 -4.03
N VAL A 272 3.94 0.09 -3.76
CA VAL A 272 4.62 -0.42 -2.55
C VAL A 272 6.03 -0.87 -2.90
N ASN A 273 7.01 -0.44 -2.10
CA ASN A 273 8.42 -0.79 -2.23
C ASN A 273 9.11 -0.87 -0.86
N GLY A 274 10.38 -1.30 -0.84
CA GLY A 274 11.15 -1.43 0.40
C GLY A 274 11.29 -0.11 1.19
N GLY A 275 11.21 1.04 0.53
CA GLY A 275 11.35 2.36 1.16
C GLY A 275 10.09 2.86 1.87
N ASN A 276 8.88 2.45 1.44
CA ASN A 276 7.62 2.97 1.98
C ASN A 276 6.76 1.94 2.74
N CYS A 277 7.02 0.64 2.59
CA CYS A 277 6.18 -0.41 3.18
C CYS A 277 6.02 -0.30 4.70
N ALA A 278 7.08 0.09 5.43
CA ALA A 278 7.03 0.24 6.87
C ALA A 278 6.14 1.40 7.34
N GLU A 279 6.01 2.47 6.55
CA GLU A 279 5.14 3.60 6.88
C GLU A 279 3.68 3.28 6.58
N LEU A 280 3.41 2.64 5.45
CA LEU A 280 2.08 2.16 5.09
C LEU A 280 1.57 1.10 6.09
N ALA A 281 2.43 0.19 6.54
CA ALA A 281 2.07 -0.86 7.51
C ALA A 281 1.66 -0.32 8.89
N LYS A 282 1.94 0.96 9.19
CA LYS A 282 1.51 1.62 10.44
C LYS A 282 0.08 2.13 10.39
N GLN A 283 -0.58 2.14 9.24
CA GLN A 283 -1.95 2.62 9.13
C GLN A 283 -2.92 1.56 9.69
N GLU A 284 -3.94 2.01 10.43
CA GLU A 284 -4.82 1.14 11.25
C GLU A 284 -5.63 0.14 10.42
N ASP A 285 -5.98 0.50 9.18
CA ASP A 285 -6.84 -0.29 8.30
C ASP A 285 -6.11 -0.88 7.09
N ILE A 286 -4.79 -0.66 6.98
CA ILE A 286 -3.96 -1.31 5.97
C ILE A 286 -3.52 -2.67 6.50
N ASP A 287 -4.19 -3.74 6.06
CA ASP A 287 -3.97 -5.12 6.49
C ASP A 287 -2.87 -5.85 5.70
N GLY A 288 -2.16 -5.13 4.83
CA GLY A 288 -1.08 -5.68 4.03
C GLY A 288 -1.00 -5.06 2.64
N PHE A 289 -0.42 -5.79 1.69
CA PHE A 289 -0.06 -5.24 0.38
C PHE A 289 -0.35 -6.18 -0.79
N LEU A 290 -0.73 -5.61 -1.93
CA LEU A 290 -0.65 -6.25 -3.23
C LEU A 290 0.47 -5.58 -4.04
N VAL A 291 1.65 -6.20 -4.05
CA VAL A 291 2.90 -5.62 -4.54
C VAL A 291 3.08 -5.92 -6.02
N GLY A 292 3.26 -4.88 -6.83
CA GLY A 292 3.60 -4.98 -8.26
C GLY A 292 5.09 -5.22 -8.50
N GLY A 293 5.78 -4.26 -9.11
CA GLY A 293 7.17 -4.43 -9.60
C GLY A 293 8.20 -4.84 -8.54
N ALA A 294 8.04 -4.41 -7.28
CA ALA A 294 8.93 -4.84 -6.20
C ALA A 294 8.82 -6.33 -5.86
N SER A 295 7.73 -7.00 -6.24
CA SER A 295 7.56 -8.45 -6.07
C SER A 295 8.47 -9.29 -6.97
N LEU A 296 9.03 -8.69 -8.03
CA LEU A 296 9.98 -9.33 -8.95
C LEU A 296 11.41 -9.34 -8.40
N LYS A 297 11.64 -8.75 -7.23
CA LYS A 297 12.94 -8.65 -6.56
C LYS A 297 12.86 -9.36 -5.21
N GLY A 298 13.24 -10.64 -5.17
CA GLY A 298 13.05 -11.51 -4.00
C GLY A 298 13.46 -10.88 -2.65
N PRO A 299 14.66 -10.30 -2.50
CA PRO A 299 15.07 -9.66 -1.25
C PRO A 299 14.24 -8.43 -0.86
N GLU A 300 13.81 -7.64 -1.84
CA GLU A 300 12.95 -6.47 -1.60
C GLU A 300 11.54 -6.92 -1.20
N PHE A 301 10.97 -7.92 -1.88
CA PHE A 301 9.68 -8.49 -1.52
C PHE A 301 9.68 -9.10 -0.12
N ALA A 302 10.73 -9.82 0.26
CA ALA A 302 10.90 -10.33 1.62
C ALA A 302 10.96 -9.21 2.67
N THR A 303 11.59 -8.08 2.35
CA THR A 303 11.60 -6.89 3.21
C THR A 303 10.18 -6.34 3.39
N ILE A 304 9.38 -6.27 2.32
CA ILE A 304 7.99 -5.82 2.37
C ILE A 304 7.14 -6.79 3.21
N VAL A 305 7.31 -8.11 3.06
CA VAL A 305 6.65 -9.11 3.92
C VAL A 305 6.96 -8.87 5.40
N ASN A 306 8.22 -8.62 5.72
CA ASN A 306 8.69 -8.44 7.10
C ASN A 306 8.33 -7.07 7.71
N SER A 307 7.75 -6.15 6.93
CA SER A 307 7.28 -4.85 7.42
C SER A 307 6.17 -4.98 8.49
N VAL A 308 5.51 -6.14 8.59
CA VAL A 308 4.56 -6.49 9.67
C VAL A 308 5.13 -6.22 11.07
N THR A 309 6.44 -6.34 11.26
CA THR A 309 7.10 -6.06 12.55
C THR A 309 6.88 -4.62 13.01
N THR A 310 6.75 -3.69 12.07
CA THR A 310 6.44 -2.29 12.36
C THR A 310 5.04 -2.13 12.97
N LYS A 311 4.11 -2.98 12.55
CA LYS A 311 2.75 -3.06 13.07
C LYS A 311 2.73 -3.61 14.51
N LYS A 312 3.59 -4.58 14.81
CA LYS A 312 3.77 -5.12 16.17
C LYS A 312 4.38 -4.10 17.14
N VAL A 313 5.38 -3.32 16.71
CA VAL A 313 6.03 -2.32 17.57
C VAL A 313 5.06 -1.20 18.00
N ALA A 314 3.98 -1.00 17.23
CA ALA A 314 2.91 -0.09 17.57
C ALA A 314 1.87 -0.68 18.54
N ALA A 315 1.89 -1.98 18.87
CA ALA A 315 0.97 -2.64 19.81
C ALA A 315 1.74 -3.33 20.96
N PRO A 316 1.63 -2.93 22.24
CA PRO A 316 2.33 -3.61 23.31
C PRO A 316 1.76 -5.02 23.47
N SER A 317 2.67 -5.99 23.66
CA SER A 317 2.31 -7.37 24.01
C SER A 317 1.43 -7.40 25.25
N ARG A 318 0.25 -8.03 25.13
CA ARG A 318 -0.58 -8.37 26.29
C ARG A 318 0.13 -9.47 27.07
N ASN A 319 0.97 -9.10 28.04
CA ASN A 319 1.27 -10.01 29.13
C ASN A 319 0.06 -10.03 30.07
N SER A 320 -0.67 -11.13 30.05
CA SER A 320 -1.60 -11.52 31.10
C SER A 320 -0.80 -11.72 32.38
N ASP A 321 -0.84 -10.73 33.28
CA ASP A 321 -0.93 -10.90 34.74
C ASP A 321 -0.56 -9.60 35.44
N ALA A 322 -1.57 -8.88 35.95
CA ALA A 322 -1.56 -8.19 37.24
C ALA A 322 -2.79 -7.29 37.36
N LYS A 323 -3.72 -7.65 38.26
CA LYS A 323 -4.76 -6.77 38.79
C LYS A 323 -4.10 -5.57 39.48
N CYS A 324 -4.46 -4.34 39.10
CA CYS A 324 -4.55 -3.26 40.08
C CYS A 324 -5.45 -2.11 39.58
N ARG A 325 -6.41 -1.71 40.41
CA ARG A 325 -7.38 -0.62 40.18
C ARG A 325 -6.71 0.76 40.33
N PRO A 326 -7.16 1.81 39.62
CA PRO A 326 -6.66 3.16 39.85
C PRO A 326 -7.51 3.88 40.91
N THR A 327 -6.86 4.65 41.78
CA THR A 327 -7.51 5.72 42.54
C THR A 327 -6.77 7.02 42.22
N PHE A 328 -7.52 8.03 41.77
CA PHE A 328 -7.03 9.37 41.45
C PHE A 328 -6.75 10.16 42.73
N ALA A 329 -5.67 10.96 42.73
CA ALA A 329 -5.53 12.12 43.60
C ALA A 329 -4.72 13.22 42.89
N ILE A 330 -5.22 14.45 43.02
CA ILE A 330 -4.75 15.73 42.44
C ILE A 330 -4.03 16.51 43.54
N CYS A 331 -2.88 17.15 43.25
CA CYS A 331 -2.37 18.40 43.86
C CYS A 331 -1.00 18.76 43.22
N LEU A 332 -0.85 19.85 42.48
CA LEU A 332 -0.62 21.26 42.86
C LEU A 332 0.77 21.57 43.47
N SER A 333 1.60 22.21 42.61
CA SER A 333 2.57 23.31 42.82
C SER A 333 3.62 23.25 43.95
N SER A 334 4.90 23.44 43.61
CA SER A 334 5.60 24.75 43.65
C SER A 334 7.13 24.61 43.73
N THR A 335 7.80 25.65 43.27
CA THR A 335 9.23 25.99 43.14
C THR A 335 10.11 25.87 44.39
N GLN A 336 11.41 25.54 44.24
CA GLN A 336 12.54 26.48 44.46
C GLN A 336 13.94 25.84 44.26
N GLN A 337 14.90 26.73 43.98
CA GLN A 337 16.31 26.56 43.61
C GLN A 337 17.24 26.17 44.79
N GLY A 338 18.45 25.70 44.46
CA GLY A 338 19.59 25.72 45.39
C GLY A 338 20.84 25.01 44.87
N GLU A 339 21.87 25.78 44.52
CA GLU A 339 23.23 25.36 44.18
C GLU A 339 24.04 24.90 45.42
N GLY A 340 25.10 24.10 45.22
CA GLY A 340 26.06 23.79 46.29
C GLY A 340 27.19 22.85 45.88
N VAL A 341 28.36 23.45 45.63
CA VAL A 341 29.67 22.83 45.34
C VAL A 341 30.34 22.35 46.64
N THR A 342 31.08 21.23 46.62
CA THR A 342 32.44 21.05 47.23
C THR A 342 32.91 19.58 47.16
N SER A 343 34.23 19.41 47.09
CA SER A 343 35.00 18.21 46.73
C SER A 343 35.73 17.56 47.95
N PRO A 344 36.78 16.74 47.79
CA PRO A 344 36.83 15.26 47.75
C PRO A 344 37.56 14.63 48.99
N PRO A 345 37.79 13.29 49.04
CA PRO A 345 39.20 12.84 48.98
C PRO A 345 39.51 11.41 48.42
N LYS A 346 40.68 11.34 47.75
CA LYS A 346 41.83 10.40 47.87
C LYS A 346 41.70 8.86 47.63
N HIS A 347 42.34 8.43 46.52
CA HIS A 347 43.35 7.34 46.30
C HIS A 347 43.41 6.10 47.24
N LYS A 348 43.58 4.83 46.82
CA LYS A 348 44.49 4.18 45.83
C LYS A 348 44.22 2.62 45.86
N PRO A 349 44.89 1.71 45.12
CA PRO A 349 44.89 1.46 43.67
C PRO A 349 44.60 -0.03 43.29
N GLY A 350 44.35 -0.30 42.00
CA GLY A 350 44.33 -1.66 41.44
C GLY A 350 44.62 -1.64 39.94
N PHE A 351 45.84 -2.03 39.56
CA PHE A 351 46.37 -2.04 38.19
C PHE A 351 45.76 -3.16 37.33
N LYS A 352 45.22 -2.83 36.14
CA LYS A 352 45.26 -3.71 34.95
C LYS A 352 45.50 -2.88 33.68
N LYS A 353 46.54 -3.26 32.93
CA LYS A 353 47.02 -2.65 31.68
C LYS A 353 45.92 -2.60 30.61
N LYS A 354 45.64 -1.42 30.05
CA LYS A 354 45.02 -1.24 28.73
C LYS A 354 46.04 -0.57 27.80
N ARG A 355 46.24 -1.15 26.61
CA ARG A 355 46.90 -0.50 25.47
C ARG A 355 46.11 0.77 25.12
N LEU A 356 46.78 1.92 25.16
CA LEU A 356 46.26 3.18 24.61
C LEU A 356 46.46 3.12 23.08
N GLN A 357 45.38 3.02 22.31
CA GLN A 357 45.36 3.59 20.96
C GLN A 357 45.03 5.07 21.11
N SER A 358 45.81 5.94 20.48
CA SER A 358 45.63 7.38 20.59
C SER A 358 44.34 7.81 19.90
N PRO A 359 43.63 8.84 20.41
CA PRO A 359 42.40 9.36 19.79
C PRO A 359 42.61 9.90 18.37
N MET A 360 43.86 10.12 17.96
CA MET A 360 44.22 10.55 16.61
C MET A 360 44.09 9.42 15.57
N ALA A 361 44.36 8.17 15.96
CA ALA A 361 44.26 7.02 15.05
C ALA A 361 42.80 6.69 14.69
N ALA A 362 41.89 6.80 15.66
CA ALA A 362 40.46 6.61 15.44
C ALA A 362 39.85 7.73 14.57
N LEU A 363 40.37 8.96 14.66
CA LEU A 363 39.96 10.06 13.80
C LEU A 363 40.43 9.85 12.35
N ILE A 364 41.66 9.35 12.17
CA ILE A 364 42.21 9.08 10.83
C ILE A 364 41.49 7.89 10.18
N GLU A 365 41.18 6.82 10.90
CA GLU A 365 40.39 5.71 10.36
C GLU A 365 38.96 6.14 10.01
N ALA A 366 38.33 6.99 10.83
CA ALA A 366 37.01 7.55 10.50
C ALA A 366 37.07 8.49 9.28
N PHE A 367 38.12 9.29 9.13
CA PHE A 367 38.28 10.19 7.98
C PHE A 367 38.59 9.42 6.70
N VAL A 368 39.44 8.39 6.76
CA VAL A 368 39.75 7.50 5.63
C VAL A 368 38.53 6.66 5.26
N ALA A 369 37.78 6.12 6.23
CA ALA A 369 36.53 5.40 5.95
C ALA A 369 35.47 6.31 5.34
N THR A 370 35.37 7.58 5.77
CA THR A 370 34.43 8.55 5.19
C THR A 370 34.89 9.00 3.80
N LEU A 371 36.20 9.17 3.56
CA LEU A 371 36.76 9.51 2.25
C LEU A 371 36.65 8.34 1.27
N VAL A 372 36.86 7.11 1.73
CA VAL A 372 36.70 5.87 0.94
C VAL A 372 35.22 5.60 0.67
N LEU A 373 34.32 5.84 1.62
CA LEU A 373 32.88 5.77 1.38
C LEU A 373 32.43 6.85 0.39
N CYS A 374 32.96 8.08 0.50
CA CYS A 374 32.65 9.19 -0.42
C CYS A 374 33.25 8.99 -1.83
N LEU A 375 34.41 8.32 -1.94
CA LEU A 375 35.02 7.94 -3.22
C LEU A 375 34.37 6.68 -3.84
N LEU A 376 33.80 5.78 -3.02
CA LEU A 376 33.03 4.61 -3.48
C LEU A 376 31.55 4.92 -3.75
N THR A 377 31.02 6.04 -3.23
CA THR A 377 29.67 6.56 -3.53
C THR A 377 29.67 7.67 -4.57
N ARG A 378 30.75 7.87 -5.33
CA ARG A 378 30.62 8.41 -6.69
C ARG A 378 29.96 7.33 -7.55
N GLY A 379 28.70 7.05 -7.24
CA GLY A 379 27.81 6.33 -8.12
C GLY A 379 27.79 7.13 -9.41
N LEU A 380 28.22 6.50 -10.49
CA LEU A 380 27.92 6.98 -11.82
C LEU A 380 26.39 7.16 -11.84
N CYS A 381 25.88 8.39 -11.77
CA CYS A 381 24.46 8.62 -12.03
C CYS A 381 24.18 8.06 -13.42
N ASP A 382 23.45 6.95 -13.48
CA ASP A 382 23.02 6.30 -14.71
C ASP A 382 21.90 7.16 -15.32
N CYS A 383 22.35 8.23 -15.99
CA CYS A 383 21.49 9.22 -16.58
C CYS A 383 21.70 9.29 -18.08
N SER A 384 20.60 9.01 -18.78
CA SER A 384 20.56 8.76 -20.21
C SER A 384 19.22 9.28 -20.77
N LEU A 385 19.13 9.39 -22.09
CA LEU A 385 17.97 9.98 -22.78
C LEU A 385 16.67 9.21 -22.55
N ASP A 386 16.73 7.90 -22.29
CA ASP A 386 15.58 7.06 -21.93
C ASP A 386 14.98 7.40 -20.56
N LYS A 387 15.63 8.26 -19.77
CA LYS A 387 15.08 8.79 -18.51
C LYS A 387 14.25 10.06 -18.69
N ILE A 388 14.19 10.60 -19.91
CA ILE A 388 13.24 11.67 -20.25
C ILE A 388 11.96 11.00 -20.75
N ASN A 389 10.97 10.90 -19.88
CA ASN A 389 9.70 10.25 -20.22
C ASN A 389 8.73 11.28 -20.78
N ILE A 390 8.10 10.95 -21.91
CA ILE A 390 7.10 11.79 -22.55
C ILE A 390 5.78 11.02 -22.57
N GLY A 391 4.79 11.55 -21.85
CA GLY A 391 3.41 11.06 -21.89
C GLY A 391 2.56 11.99 -22.74
N THR A 392 1.76 11.41 -23.65
CA THR A 392 0.78 12.16 -24.46
C THR A 392 -0.59 11.55 -24.23
N VAL A 393 -1.54 12.36 -23.74
CA VAL A 393 -2.90 11.91 -23.38
C VAL A 393 -3.92 12.78 -24.11
N ARG A 394 -4.95 12.17 -24.68
CA ARG A 394 -6.05 12.91 -25.32
C ARG A 394 -6.86 13.62 -24.24
N SER A 395 -7.06 14.93 -24.36
CA SER A 395 -7.83 15.69 -23.36
C SER A 395 -9.34 15.49 -23.46
N GLY A 396 -9.82 14.94 -24.59
CA GLY A 396 -11.23 14.82 -24.93
C GLY A 396 -11.85 16.08 -25.52
N ARG A 397 -11.11 17.20 -25.58
CA ARG A 397 -11.52 18.43 -26.25
C ARG A 397 -11.11 18.41 -27.73
N GLU A 398 -11.84 19.16 -28.54
CA GLU A 398 -11.48 19.46 -29.93
C GLU A 398 -11.27 20.97 -30.09
N ILE A 399 -10.16 21.35 -30.71
CA ILE A 399 -9.80 22.74 -31.00
C ILE A 399 -9.72 22.87 -32.52
N SER A 400 -10.54 23.73 -33.10
CA SER A 400 -10.62 23.94 -34.56
C SER A 400 -10.78 22.64 -35.36
N GLY A 401 -11.56 21.69 -34.82
CA GLY A 401 -11.82 20.37 -35.44
C GLY A 401 -10.66 19.38 -35.35
N GLN A 402 -9.62 19.66 -34.56
CA GLN A 402 -8.52 18.76 -34.26
C GLN A 402 -8.60 18.30 -32.80
N ALA A 403 -8.27 17.04 -32.53
CA ALA A 403 -8.20 16.54 -31.16
C ALA A 403 -7.09 17.25 -30.38
N GLU A 404 -7.38 17.70 -29.15
CA GLU A 404 -6.37 18.24 -28.25
C GLU A 404 -5.69 17.12 -27.45
N TRP A 405 -4.37 17.24 -27.34
CA TRP A 405 -3.48 16.34 -26.62
C TRP A 405 -2.70 17.12 -25.57
N ASN A 406 -2.68 16.58 -24.36
CA ASN A 406 -1.84 17.05 -23.27
C ASN A 406 -0.55 16.25 -23.24
N VAL A 407 0.59 16.94 -23.28
CA VAL A 407 1.93 16.36 -23.23
C VAL A 407 2.58 16.68 -21.90
N THR A 408 3.14 15.67 -21.26
CA THR A 408 3.95 15.79 -20.05
C THR A 408 5.33 15.22 -20.32
N VAL A 409 6.36 16.04 -20.14
CA VAL A 409 7.77 15.64 -20.23
C VAL A 409 8.37 15.63 -18.84
N VAL A 410 8.87 14.48 -18.38
CA VAL A 410 9.41 14.29 -17.03
C VAL A 410 10.89 13.93 -17.09
N ASN A 411 11.70 14.62 -16.30
CA ASN A 411 13.08 14.22 -16.05
C ASN A 411 13.12 13.19 -14.90
N ASN A 412 13.21 11.90 -15.22
CA ASN A 412 13.33 10.83 -14.21
C ASN A 412 14.78 10.57 -13.75
N CYS A 413 15.72 11.42 -14.16
CA CYS A 413 17.08 11.38 -13.66
C CYS A 413 17.22 12.01 -12.27
N GLN A 414 18.23 11.59 -11.53
CA GLN A 414 18.60 12.19 -10.23
C GLN A 414 19.38 13.51 -10.39
N CYS A 415 19.84 13.80 -11.61
CA CYS A 415 20.57 15.01 -11.95
C CYS A 415 19.76 15.91 -12.91
N PRO A 416 19.92 17.24 -12.85
CA PRO A 416 19.30 18.16 -13.80
C PRO A 416 19.74 17.89 -15.24
N GLN A 417 18.81 18.09 -16.17
CA GLN A 417 19.08 18.02 -17.62
C GLN A 417 18.64 19.32 -18.28
N SER A 418 19.49 19.88 -19.14
CA SER A 418 19.20 21.09 -19.92
C SER A 418 19.27 20.81 -21.42
N GLN A 419 18.92 21.78 -22.26
CA GLN A 419 19.02 21.62 -23.73
C GLN A 419 18.29 20.36 -24.23
N ILE A 420 17.14 20.05 -23.64
CA ILE A 420 16.35 18.86 -23.98
C ILE A 420 15.71 19.09 -25.35
N GLN A 421 16.12 18.29 -26.33
CA GLN A 421 15.63 18.31 -27.71
C GLN A 421 14.70 17.12 -27.94
N LEU A 422 13.53 17.39 -28.52
CA LEU A 422 12.53 16.40 -28.90
C LEU A 422 12.44 16.30 -30.43
N SER A 423 12.14 15.12 -30.96
CA SER A 423 11.85 14.93 -32.38
C SER A 423 10.55 15.64 -32.75
N CYS A 424 10.58 16.55 -33.73
CA CYS A 424 9.37 17.26 -34.16
C CYS A 424 9.32 17.56 -35.67
N THR A 425 9.95 16.73 -36.49
CA THR A 425 9.84 16.74 -37.95
C THR A 425 8.37 16.65 -38.38
N GLY A 426 7.87 17.67 -39.07
CA GLY A 426 6.46 17.73 -39.48
C GLY A 426 5.47 18.00 -38.35
N PHE A 427 5.92 18.29 -37.12
CA PHE A 427 5.03 18.69 -36.04
C PHE A 427 4.32 20.00 -36.38
N GLN A 428 3.00 19.95 -36.34
CA GLN A 428 2.08 21.05 -36.56
C GLN A 428 0.98 20.99 -35.50
N THR A 429 0.47 22.17 -35.13
CA THR A 429 -0.61 22.33 -34.17
C THR A 429 -1.44 23.51 -34.61
N VAL A 430 -2.76 23.42 -34.46
CA VAL A 430 -3.67 24.52 -34.78
C VAL A 430 -3.67 25.61 -33.70
N GLU A 431 -3.19 25.28 -32.51
CA GLU A 431 -3.01 26.22 -31.40
C GLU A 431 -1.52 26.53 -31.20
N ASN A 432 -1.20 27.80 -30.97
CA ASN A 432 0.16 28.22 -30.68
C ASN A 432 0.58 27.74 -29.29
N ILE A 433 1.64 26.95 -29.23
CA ILE A 433 2.31 26.59 -27.97
C ILE A 433 3.19 27.77 -27.55
N ASP A 434 3.23 28.06 -26.25
CA ASP A 434 4.13 29.08 -25.70
C ASP A 434 5.60 28.76 -26.09
N PRO A 435 6.29 29.63 -26.85
CA PRO A 435 7.67 29.41 -27.27
C PRO A 435 8.66 29.27 -26.11
N SER A 436 8.31 29.74 -24.91
CA SER A 436 9.11 29.53 -23.70
C SER A 436 9.07 28.07 -23.22
N ILE A 437 8.03 27.32 -23.59
CA ILE A 437 7.83 25.91 -23.21
C ILE A 437 8.34 24.97 -24.29
N LEU A 438 8.00 25.21 -25.55
CA LEU A 438 8.45 24.40 -26.68
C LEU A 438 8.72 25.28 -27.91
N SER A 439 9.97 25.29 -28.36
CA SER A 439 10.40 26.09 -29.51
C SER A 439 10.92 25.21 -30.63
N LYS A 440 10.34 25.32 -31.83
CA LYS A 440 10.72 24.53 -33.00
C LYS A 440 12.02 25.04 -33.64
N GLN A 441 12.98 24.15 -33.82
CA GLN A 441 14.31 24.39 -34.41
C GLN A 441 14.56 23.40 -35.55
N GLY A 442 13.94 23.66 -36.70
CA GLY A 442 13.98 22.74 -37.84
C GLY A 442 13.21 21.44 -37.56
N ASP A 443 13.93 20.33 -37.49
CA ASP A 443 13.40 18.98 -37.24
C ASP A 443 13.32 18.60 -35.76
N THR A 444 13.87 19.43 -34.87
CA THR A 444 13.80 19.22 -33.42
C THR A 444 13.09 20.36 -32.72
N CYS A 445 12.59 20.09 -31.52
CA CYS A 445 11.91 21.07 -30.68
C CYS A 445 12.65 21.16 -29.34
N LEU A 446 13.03 22.37 -28.97
CA LEU A 446 13.75 22.67 -27.74
C LEU A 446 12.75 22.91 -26.61
N LEU A 447 12.82 22.10 -25.55
CA LEU A 447 11.97 22.21 -24.37
C LEU A 447 12.49 23.31 -23.43
N ILE A 448 11.59 24.03 -22.76
CA ILE A 448 11.85 25.09 -21.77
C ILE A 448 12.91 26.11 -22.21
N ASN A 449 12.96 26.38 -23.53
CA ASN A 449 13.98 27.20 -24.18
C ASN A 449 15.42 26.83 -23.79
N GLY A 450 15.68 25.55 -23.55
CA GLY A 450 16.98 25.01 -23.18
C GLY A 450 17.35 25.17 -21.70
N SER A 451 16.44 25.65 -20.86
CA SER A 451 16.60 25.72 -19.41
C SER A 451 16.80 24.34 -18.79
N SER A 452 17.25 24.31 -17.53
CA SER A 452 17.43 23.04 -16.81
C SER A 452 16.11 22.54 -16.24
N LEU A 453 15.74 21.31 -16.57
CA LEU A 453 14.71 20.53 -15.90
C LEU A 453 15.35 19.75 -14.76
N VAL A 454 15.03 20.12 -13.51
CA VAL A 454 15.59 19.47 -12.33
C VAL A 454 15.10 18.04 -12.17
N ALA A 455 15.76 17.27 -11.32
CA ALA A 455 15.41 15.88 -11.04
C ALA A 455 13.94 15.75 -10.61
N SER A 456 13.23 14.78 -11.21
CA SER A 456 11.80 14.49 -10.98
C SER A 456 10.82 15.63 -11.30
N ALA A 457 11.28 16.71 -11.95
CA ALA A 457 10.39 17.77 -12.40
C ALA A 457 9.77 17.44 -13.77
N SER A 458 8.60 18.02 -14.03
CA SER A 458 7.84 17.85 -15.27
C SER A 458 7.51 19.18 -15.93
N VAL A 459 7.43 19.16 -17.26
CA VAL A 459 6.94 20.27 -18.09
C VAL A 459 5.69 19.79 -18.81
N ASN A 460 4.63 20.60 -18.77
CA ASN A 460 3.35 20.29 -19.40
C ASN A 460 3.04 21.32 -20.49
N PHE A 461 2.50 20.85 -21.61
CA PHE A 461 1.92 21.70 -22.64
C PHE A 461 0.85 20.93 -23.41
N SER A 462 0.01 21.64 -24.14
CA SER A 462 -1.05 21.06 -24.97
C SER A 462 -0.85 21.43 -26.43
N TYR A 463 -1.27 20.56 -27.34
CA TYR A 463 -1.32 20.84 -28.77
C TYR A 463 -2.58 20.22 -29.37
N ALA A 464 -3.03 20.74 -30.51
CA ALA A 464 -4.21 20.22 -31.20
C ALA A 464 -3.85 19.76 -32.61
N TRP A 465 -3.95 18.44 -32.84
CA TRP A 465 -3.64 17.77 -34.09
C TRP A 465 -4.18 16.33 -34.09
N ASP A 466 -4.62 15.80 -35.22
CA ASP A 466 -5.06 14.41 -35.38
C ASP A 466 -4.46 13.81 -36.67
N PRO A 467 -3.73 12.68 -36.61
CA PRO A 467 -3.46 11.78 -35.47
C PRO A 467 -2.48 12.36 -34.43
N PRO A 468 -2.36 11.77 -33.21
CA PRO A 468 -1.39 12.22 -32.22
C PRO A 468 0.03 12.17 -32.77
N PHE A 469 0.79 13.22 -32.49
CA PHE A 469 2.19 13.31 -32.85
C PHE A 469 3.08 12.62 -31.79
N LEU A 470 4.02 11.79 -32.26
CA LEU A 470 4.98 11.09 -31.41
C LEU A 470 6.24 11.95 -31.20
N LEU A 471 6.35 12.55 -30.02
CA LEU A 471 7.55 13.25 -29.59
C LEU A 471 8.49 12.26 -28.88
N LEU A 472 9.76 12.21 -29.30
CA LEU A 472 10.79 11.35 -28.71
C LEU A 472 11.99 12.20 -28.27
N PRO A 473 12.64 11.90 -27.13
CA PRO A 473 13.91 12.54 -26.77
C PRO A 473 14.98 12.27 -27.83
N GLN A 474 15.71 13.32 -28.24
CA GLN A 474 16.81 13.23 -29.21
C GLN A 474 18.15 13.59 -28.59
N ALA A 475 18.19 14.61 -27.74
CA ALA A 475 19.42 15.06 -27.07
C ALA A 475 19.10 15.79 -25.76
N SER A 476 20.07 15.82 -24.85
CA SER A 476 20.04 16.60 -23.61
C SER A 476 21.45 16.76 -23.06
N VAL A 477 21.71 17.82 -22.30
CA VAL A 477 22.95 18.03 -21.54
C VAL A 477 22.70 17.72 -20.08
N ILE A 478 23.48 16.80 -19.52
CA ILE A 478 23.37 16.33 -18.14
C ILE A 478 24.30 17.14 -17.24
N HIS A 479 23.79 17.61 -16.10
CA HIS A 479 24.55 18.40 -15.13
C HIS A 479 24.74 17.68 -13.81
N GLY A 480 26.00 17.46 -13.40
CA GLY A 480 26.35 17.02 -12.03
C GLY A 480 25.93 15.59 -11.68
N CYS A 481 26.43 14.62 -12.45
CA CYS A 481 26.35 13.19 -12.11
C CYS A 481 27.28 12.79 -10.96
#